data_AF-A0A816XGV1-F1
#
_entry.id   AF-A0A816XGV1-F1
#
_cell.length_a   1.000
_cell.length_b   1.000
_cell.length_c   1.000
_cell.angle_alpha   90.00
_cell.angle_beta   90.00
_cell.angle_gamma   90.00
#
_symmetry.space_group_name_H-M   'P 1'
#
loop_
_entity.id
_entity.type
_entity.pdbx_description
1 polymer ?
#
loop_
_entity_poly.entity_id
_entity_poly.type
_entity_poly.pdbx_seq_one_letter_code
_entity_poly.pdbx_strand_id
1 'polypeptide(L)'
;MSSVPVQLLIYVISRPTCFDAPLIMPLTGCLEVSVDVTKSFTLFFINLCNSNITGMADIAISKPMTGMQISNIIYLPTNVSAVYITLTWTPQASQIGSLRQMCGIAYTG
;
A
#
# COMPACT_ATOMS: atom_id res chain seq x y z
N MET A 1 -27.31 8.80 -0.62
CA MET A 1 -26.18 7.98 -1.10
C MET A 1 -24.96 8.33 -0.26
N SER A 2 -24.31 7.34 0.35
CA SER A 2 -23.20 7.56 1.29
C SER A 2 -21.91 7.86 0.51
N SER A 3 -21.26 9.00 0.79
CA SER A 3 -19.98 9.43 0.18
C SER A 3 -18.80 8.87 0.97
N VAL A 4 -18.65 7.56 1.03
CA VAL A 4 -17.50 6.93 1.73
C VAL A 4 -16.41 6.61 0.70
N PRO A 5 -15.18 7.09 0.90
CA PRO A 5 -14.06 6.72 0.04
C PRO A 5 -13.72 5.24 0.23
N VAL A 6 -13.11 4.62 -0.79
CA VAL A 6 -12.72 3.23 -0.67
C VAL A 6 -11.47 3.12 0.19
N GLN A 7 -11.52 2.27 1.21
CA GLN A 7 -10.42 2.08 2.15
C GLN A 7 -9.82 0.68 2.00
N LEU A 8 -8.50 0.63 1.89
CA LEU A 8 -7.72 -0.61 1.92
C LEU A 8 -6.89 -0.66 3.19
N LEU A 9 -6.96 -1.77 3.90
CA LEU A 9 -6.09 -2.01 5.04
C LEU A 9 -4.85 -2.78 4.56
N ILE A 10 -3.68 -2.19 4.77
CA ILE A 10 -2.39 -2.71 4.38
C ILE A 10 -1.65 -3.13 5.65
N TYR A 11 -1.39 -4.42 5.76
CA TYR A 11 -0.61 -5.02 6.83
C TYR A 11 0.84 -5.16 6.39
N VAL A 12 1.74 -4.72 7.25
CA VAL A 12 3.18 -4.85 7.02
C VAL A 12 3.76 -5.65 8.17
N ILE A 13 4.41 -6.77 7.84
CA ILE A 13 5.00 -7.66 8.83
C ILE A 13 6.51 -7.39 8.88
N SER A 14 6.95 -6.80 9.98
CA SER A 14 8.37 -6.66 10.30
C SER A 14 8.94 -7.98 10.80
N ARG A 15 10.22 -8.23 10.51
CA ARG A 15 10.97 -9.34 11.10
C ARG A 15 11.13 -9.13 12.60
N PRO A 16 11.26 -10.21 13.41
CA PRO A 16 11.35 -10.14 14.87
C PRO A 16 12.49 -9.28 15.43
N THR A 17 13.47 -8.94 14.59
CA THR A 17 14.61 -8.09 14.95
C THR A 17 14.31 -6.59 14.87
N CYS A 18 13.13 -6.20 14.38
CA CYS A 18 12.68 -4.82 14.33
C CYS A 18 11.37 -4.63 15.08
N PHE A 19 11.41 -3.88 16.18
CA PHE A 19 10.25 -3.55 17.00
C PHE A 19 9.52 -2.29 16.54
N ASP A 20 10.16 -1.48 15.69
CA ASP A 20 9.52 -0.30 15.13
C ASP A 20 8.61 -0.68 13.95
N ALA A 21 7.44 -0.06 13.95
CA ALA A 21 6.51 -0.08 12.84
C ALA A 21 7.18 0.45 11.55
N PRO A 22 7.08 -0.27 10.42
CA PRO A 22 7.61 0.20 9.15
C PRO A 22 6.78 1.36 8.61
N LEU A 23 7.45 2.35 8.03
CA LEU A 23 6.82 3.55 7.51
C LEU A 23 6.35 3.33 6.07
N ILE A 24 5.08 3.64 5.76
CA ILE A 24 4.50 3.49 4.41
C ILE A 24 4.31 4.86 3.74
N MET A 25 4.81 5.02 2.52
CA MET A 25 4.63 6.24 1.69
C MET A 25 4.19 5.87 0.27
N PRO A 26 3.49 6.73 -0.48
CA PRO A 26 2.92 8.00 -0.09
C PRO A 26 1.44 7.80 0.28
N LEU A 27 1.15 7.35 1.50
CA LEU A 27 -0.22 7.32 2.01
C LEU A 27 -0.49 8.50 2.94
N THR A 28 0.03 9.68 2.62
CA THR A 28 -0.30 10.92 3.33
C THR A 28 -1.72 11.42 3.01
N GLY A 29 -2.50 10.70 2.20
CA GLY A 29 -3.89 11.03 1.88
C GLY A 29 -4.58 10.01 0.96
N CYS A 30 -5.85 10.27 0.69
CA CYS A 30 -6.62 9.53 -0.31
C CYS A 30 -6.27 10.02 -1.72
N LEU A 31 -6.14 9.09 -2.65
CA LEU A 31 -5.82 9.36 -4.05
C LEU A 31 -7.08 9.40 -4.88
N GLU A 32 -7.19 10.38 -5.77
CA GLU A 32 -8.28 10.42 -6.74
C GLU A 32 -8.10 9.33 -7.80
N VAL A 33 -9.18 8.61 -8.06
CA VAL A 33 -9.27 7.55 -9.05
C VAL A 33 -10.43 7.83 -10.00
N SER A 34 -10.42 7.22 -11.17
CA SER A 34 -11.50 7.39 -12.15
C SER A 34 -11.98 6.03 -12.61
N VAL A 35 -13.29 5.93 -12.85
CA VAL A 35 -13.89 4.71 -13.39
C VAL A 35 -13.27 4.41 -14.76
N ASP A 36 -12.98 3.14 -15.01
CA ASP A 36 -12.44 2.60 -16.27
C ASP A 36 -11.08 3.16 -16.70
N VAL A 37 -10.37 3.84 -15.78
CA VAL A 37 -9.01 4.34 -16.01
C VAL A 37 -8.04 3.56 -15.14
N THR A 38 -7.12 2.83 -15.76
CA THR A 38 -6.06 2.12 -15.05
C THR A 38 -5.16 3.12 -14.32
N LYS A 39 -4.96 2.87 -13.03
CA LYS A 39 -4.02 3.61 -12.18
C LYS A 39 -3.03 2.65 -11.56
N SER A 40 -1.78 3.10 -11.46
CA SER A 40 -0.71 2.40 -10.76
C SER A 40 -0.22 3.26 -9.61
N PHE A 41 -0.08 2.64 -8.43
CA PHE A 41 0.33 3.29 -7.20
C PHE A 41 1.54 2.54 -6.65
N THR A 42 2.64 3.26 -6.44
CA THR A 42 3.82 2.67 -5.79
C THR A 42 3.79 3.02 -4.32
N LEU A 43 3.80 1.99 -3.48
CA LEU A 43 3.90 2.11 -2.03
C LEU A 43 5.31 1.72 -1.61
N PHE A 44 6.00 2.64 -0.96
CA PHE A 44 7.30 2.45 -0.32
C PHE A 44 7.10 2.11 1.13
N PHE A 45 7.92 1.19 1.61
CA PHE A 45 7.94 0.74 2.99
C PHE A 45 9.36 0.83 3.48
N ILE A 46 9.57 1.45 4.64
CA ILE A 46 10.91 1.70 5.19
C ILE A 46 11.01 1.07 6.57
N ASN A 47 12.03 0.23 6.76
CA ASN A 47 12.45 -0.26 8.06
C ASN A 47 13.18 0.85 8.83
N LEU A 48 12.65 1.24 9.98
CA LEU A 48 13.22 2.31 10.81
C LEU A 48 14.29 1.80 11.80
N CYS A 49 14.31 0.50 12.11
CA CYS A 49 15.20 -0.05 13.12
C CYS A 49 16.68 -0.09 12.67
N ASN A 50 16.93 -0.33 11.38
CA ASN A 50 18.28 -0.41 10.83
C ASN A 50 18.28 -0.08 9.34
N SER A 51 18.96 1.01 8.97
CA SER A 51 19.08 1.48 7.58
C SER A 51 19.83 0.51 6.66
N ASN A 52 20.56 -0.46 7.23
CA ASN A 52 21.44 -1.38 6.51
C ASN A 52 20.87 -2.81 6.40
N ILE A 53 19.65 -3.07 6.90
CA ILE A 53 19.02 -4.39 6.86
C ILE A 53 17.59 -4.26 6.34
N THR A 54 17.21 -5.17 5.43
CA THR A 54 15.80 -5.27 5.05
C THR A 54 15.01 -5.94 6.16
N GLY A 55 14.22 -5.14 6.88
CA GLY A 55 13.45 -5.59 8.05
C GLY A 55 12.08 -6.16 7.71
N MET A 56 11.67 -6.19 6.44
CA MET A 56 10.33 -6.63 6.06
C MET A 56 10.29 -8.11 5.72
N ALA A 57 9.36 -8.82 6.33
CA ALA A 57 9.09 -10.23 6.07
C ALA A 57 8.02 -10.37 4.98
N ASP A 58 6.95 -9.58 5.07
CA ASP A 58 5.80 -9.65 4.18
C ASP A 58 4.98 -8.36 4.16
N ILE A 59 4.21 -8.15 3.09
CA ILE A 59 3.24 -7.06 2.92
C ILE A 59 1.94 -7.65 2.37
N ALA A 60 0.87 -7.55 3.16
CA ALA A 60 -0.44 -8.11 2.82
C ALA A 60 -1.52 -7.02 2.75
N ILE A 61 -2.48 -7.15 1.82
CA ILE A 61 -3.66 -6.28 1.75
C ILE A 61 -4.88 -7.13 2.11
N SER A 62 -5.64 -6.69 3.12
CA SER A 62 -6.67 -7.52 3.75
C SER A 62 -7.88 -7.81 2.85
N LYS A 63 -8.20 -6.88 1.96
CA LYS A 63 -9.30 -6.96 1.00
C LYS A 63 -8.86 -6.32 -0.32
N PRO A 64 -8.09 -7.03 -1.17
CA PRO A 64 -7.80 -6.52 -2.49
C PRO A 64 -9.11 -6.33 -3.25
N MET A 65 -9.29 -5.16 -3.87
CA MET A 65 -10.44 -4.92 -4.72
C MET A 65 -10.39 -5.86 -5.92
N THR A 66 -11.55 -6.33 -6.38
CA THR A 66 -11.62 -7.23 -7.55
C THR A 66 -10.91 -6.57 -8.75
N GLY A 67 -9.97 -7.29 -9.36
CA GLY A 67 -9.17 -6.79 -10.49
C GLY A 67 -7.98 -5.91 -10.10
N MET A 68 -7.73 -5.68 -8.80
CA MET A 68 -6.49 -5.07 -8.34
C MET A 68 -5.35 -6.09 -8.40
N GLN A 69 -4.26 -5.71 -9.08
CA GLN A 69 -3.02 -6.47 -9.14
C GLN A 69 -1.99 -5.86 -8.21
N ILE A 70 -1.30 -6.71 -7.45
CA ILE A 70 -0.26 -6.33 -6.50
C ILE A 70 1.03 -6.95 -7.01
N SER A 71 2.09 -6.16 -7.18
CA SER A 71 3.40 -6.70 -7.52
C SER A 71 4.00 -7.44 -6.33
N ASN A 72 4.98 -8.31 -6.61
CA ASN A 72 5.87 -8.80 -5.56
C ASN A 72 6.61 -7.62 -4.87
N ILE A 73 7.12 -7.88 -3.67
CA ILE A 73 7.99 -6.96 -2.95
C ILE A 73 9.28 -6.76 -3.76
N ILE A 74 9.60 -5.50 -4.06
CA ILE A 74 10.82 -5.12 -4.78
C ILE A 74 11.74 -4.37 -3.82
N TYR A 75 12.99 -4.85 -3.73
CA TYR A 75 14.02 -4.28 -2.87
C TYR A 75 14.70 -3.11 -3.58
N LEU A 76 14.88 -2.00 -2.87
CA LEU A 76 15.59 -0.85 -3.44
C LEU A 76 17.11 -1.08 -3.37
N PRO A 77 17.82 -1.11 -4.52
CA PRO A 77 19.25 -1.37 -4.52
C PRO A 77 20.06 -0.26 -3.85
N THR A 78 19.53 0.96 -3.80
CA THR A 78 20.17 2.14 -3.19
C THR A 78 19.80 2.33 -1.72
N ASN A 79 18.78 1.62 -1.22
CA ASN A 79 18.37 1.69 0.18
C ASN A 79 17.83 0.32 0.62
N VAL A 80 18.72 -0.47 1.23
CA VAL A 80 18.41 -1.84 1.67
C VAL A 80 17.34 -1.90 2.78
N SER A 81 17.08 -0.80 3.48
CA SER A 81 15.99 -0.72 4.46
C SER A 81 14.63 -0.42 3.83
N ALA A 82 14.60 -0.05 2.55
CA ALA A 82 13.40 0.31 1.83
C ALA A 82 13.03 -0.74 0.77
N VAL A 83 11.75 -1.05 0.70
CA VAL A 83 11.16 -1.86 -0.37
C VAL A 83 9.95 -1.14 -0.92
N TYR A 84 9.46 -1.57 -2.07
CA TYR A 84 8.20 -1.09 -2.59
C TYR A 84 7.38 -2.19 -3.25
N ILE A 85 6.08 -1.96 -3.33
CA ILE A 85 5.16 -2.70 -4.19
C ILE A 85 4.46 -1.70 -5.11
N THR A 86 3.99 -2.20 -6.24
CA THR A 86 3.12 -1.47 -7.14
C THR A 86 1.74 -2.12 -7.16
N LEU A 87 0.72 -1.30 -6.92
CA LEU A 87 -0.68 -1.66 -7.02
C LEU A 87 -1.20 -1.13 -8.34
N THR A 88 -1.70 -1.99 -9.21
CA THR A 88 -2.33 -1.59 -10.47
C THR A 88 -3.80 -1.97 -10.43
N TRP A 89 -4.67 -1.01 -10.71
CA TRP A 89 -6.11 -1.23 -10.62
C TRP A 89 -6.87 -0.36 -11.62
N THR A 90 -7.90 -0.94 -12.22
CA THR A 90 -8.88 -0.26 -13.07
C THR A 90 -10.21 -0.27 -12.34
N PRO A 91 -10.60 0.84 -11.69
CA PRO A 91 -11.81 0.91 -10.89
C PRO A 91 -13.07 0.76 -11.74
N GLN A 92 -14.01 -0.07 -11.28
CA GLN A 92 -15.37 -0.08 -11.82
C GLN A 92 -16.29 0.83 -10.99
N ALA A 93 -17.38 1.32 -11.59
CA ALA A 93 -18.35 2.18 -10.91
C ALA A 93 -18.98 1.53 -9.67
N SER A 94 -19.05 0.20 -9.62
CA SER A 94 -19.52 -0.57 -8.47
C SER A 94 -18.54 -0.62 -7.30
N GLN A 95 -17.27 -0.26 -7.54
CA GLN A 95 -16.18 -0.40 -6.58
C GLN A 95 -15.81 0.92 -5.91
N ILE A 96 -16.05 2.06 -6.58
CA ILE A 96 -15.74 3.39 -6.05
C ILE A 96 -17.00 4.18 -5.73
N GLY A 97 -17.02 4.78 -4.53
CA GLY A 97 -18.08 5.70 -4.13
C GLY A 97 -18.05 7.01 -4.95
N SER A 98 -19.03 7.87 -4.71
CA SER A 98 -19.19 9.18 -5.35
C SER A 98 -17.97 10.10 -5.23
N LEU A 99 -17.17 9.96 -4.17
CA LEU A 99 -15.95 10.72 -3.96
C LEU A 99 -14.81 10.32 -4.89
N ARG A 100 -14.90 9.15 -5.53
CA ARG A 100 -13.86 8.63 -6.44
C ARG A 100 -12.44 8.69 -5.86
N GLN A 101 -12.33 8.30 -4.59
CA GLN A 101 -11.09 8.32 -3.84
C GLN A 101 -10.76 6.93 -3.29
N MET A 102 -9.47 6.61 -3.29
CA MET A 102 -8.89 5.41 -2.69
C MET A 102 -7.92 5.82 -1.60
N CYS A 103 -8.13 5.33 -0.39
CA CYS A 103 -7.27 5.58 0.76
C CYS A 103 -6.59 4.27 1.17
N GLY A 104 -5.28 4.29 1.35
CA GLY A 104 -4.56 3.22 2.03
C GLY A 104 -4.45 3.53 3.51
N ILE A 105 -4.79 2.56 4.36
CA ILE A 105 -4.60 2.62 5.81
C ILE A 105 -3.52 1.61 6.15
N ALA A 106 -2.40 2.11 6.68
CA ALA A 106 -1.34 1.29 7.21
C ALA A 106 -1.73 0.73 8.58
N TYR A 107 -1.60 -0.59 8.78
CA TYR A 107 -1.59 -1.17 10.12
C TYR A 107 -0.29 -1.91 10.35
N THR A 108 0.43 -1.49 11.38
CA THR A 108 1.66 -2.10 11.86
C THR A 108 1.31 -2.76 13.20
N GLY A 109 1.34 -4.09 13.22
CA GLY A 109 1.07 -4.89 14.41
C GLY A 109 2.31 -5.13 15.25
#